data_AF-A0A2K3K610-F1
#
_entry.id   AF-A0A2K3K610-F1
#
_cell.length_a   1.000
_cell.length_b   1.000
_cell.length_c   1.000
_cell.angle_alpha   90.00
_cell.angle_beta   90.00
_cell.angle_gamma   90.00
#
_symmetry.space_group_name_H-M   'P 1'
#
loop_
_entity.id
_entity.type
_entity.pdbx_description
1 polymer ?
#
loop_
_entity_poly.entity_id
_entity_poly.type
_entity_poly.pdbx_seq_one_letter_code
_entity_poly.pdbx_strand_id
1 'polypeptide(L)'
;RKEQHARDMAAVVRMISSSLVLGDERESLIEQLNTAQARNERAKGRINQLKIVVDDLKEKQQHWGDQLDEHRKRGEELEAARVEIERLNAAMAPGEDEHKAAEGLTTRADLVKVIAQLSHDFVEGTEYAFENAVQQIKCLNPEVELVTRGMHVNGQVKDGQIVVPAGLVDSDEEEDDAEVAREEDEEGDGHEQEDRCEE
;
A
#
# COMPACT_ATOMS: atom_id res chain seq x y z
N ARG A 1 -31.20 -8.37 -111.71
CA ARG A 1 -30.68 -7.12 -111.12
C ARG A 1 -31.54 -6.63 -109.96
N LYS A 2 -32.83 -6.30 -110.15
CA LYS A 2 -33.71 -5.80 -109.06
C LYS A 2 -33.80 -6.75 -107.84
N GLU A 3 -33.91 -8.05 -108.08
CA GLU A 3 -33.99 -9.07 -107.02
C GLU A 3 -32.66 -9.24 -106.25
N GLN A 4 -31.52 -9.12 -106.94
CA GLN A 4 -30.21 -9.13 -106.29
C GLN A 4 -30.03 -7.89 -105.40
N HIS A 5 -30.38 -6.70 -105.89
CA HIS A 5 -30.34 -5.48 -105.09
C HIS A 5 -31.25 -5.55 -103.86
N ALA A 6 -32.42 -6.19 -103.95
CA ALA A 6 -33.30 -6.41 -102.81
C ALA A 6 -32.68 -7.33 -101.74
N ARG A 7 -31.97 -8.39 -102.17
CA ARG A 7 -31.24 -9.29 -101.25
C ARG A 7 -30.06 -8.59 -100.58
N ASP A 8 -29.30 -7.80 -101.35
CA ASP A 8 -28.16 -7.05 -100.83
C ASP A 8 -28.63 -5.99 -99.82
N MET A 9 -29.73 -5.27 -100.10
CA MET A 9 -30.36 -4.34 -99.16
C MET A 9 -30.86 -5.05 -97.89
N ALA A 10 -31.49 -6.22 -98.01
CA ALA A 10 -31.94 -7.00 -96.84
C ALA A 10 -30.77 -7.54 -96.00
N ALA A 11 -29.62 -7.81 -96.61
CA ALA A 11 -28.40 -8.17 -95.89
C ALA A 11 -27.82 -6.96 -95.12
N VAL A 12 -27.77 -5.79 -95.75
CA VAL A 12 -27.30 -4.54 -95.12
C VAL A 12 -28.23 -4.13 -93.98
N VAL A 13 -29.56 -4.18 -94.15
CA VAL A 13 -30.52 -3.86 -93.08
C VAL A 13 -30.35 -4.81 -91.90
N ARG A 14 -30.22 -6.12 -92.11
CA ARG A 14 -29.96 -7.08 -91.03
C ARG A 14 -28.63 -6.82 -90.32
N MET A 15 -27.59 -6.47 -91.07
CA MET A 15 -26.29 -6.11 -90.51
C MET A 15 -26.40 -4.85 -89.64
N ILE A 16 -27.07 -3.80 -90.12
CA ILE A 16 -27.30 -2.56 -89.37
C ILE A 16 -28.12 -2.85 -88.10
N SER A 17 -29.22 -3.61 -88.21
CA SER A 17 -30.03 -3.98 -87.05
C SER A 17 -29.25 -4.79 -86.01
N SER A 18 -28.42 -5.74 -86.45
CA SER A 18 -27.58 -6.54 -85.53
C SER A 18 -26.54 -5.66 -84.84
N SER A 19 -25.90 -4.74 -85.59
CA SER A 19 -24.94 -3.79 -85.02
C SER A 19 -25.56 -2.84 -83.99
N LEU A 20 -26.82 -2.43 -84.19
CA LEU A 20 -27.55 -1.60 -83.22
C LEU A 20 -27.83 -2.37 -81.93
N VAL A 21 -28.37 -3.60 -82.03
CA VAL A 21 -28.64 -4.46 -80.86
C VAL A 21 -27.36 -4.74 -80.06
N LEU A 22 -26.26 -5.06 -80.74
CA LEU A 22 -24.96 -5.26 -80.10
C LEU A 22 -24.42 -3.98 -79.44
N GLY A 23 -24.77 -2.80 -79.97
CA GLY A 23 -24.48 -1.50 -79.36
C GLY A 23 -25.21 -1.32 -78.02
N ASP A 24 -26.52 -1.57 -78.00
CA ASP A 24 -27.35 -1.49 -76.80
C ASP A 24 -26.91 -2.50 -75.72
N GLU A 25 -26.59 -3.73 -76.13
CA GLU A 25 -26.05 -4.76 -75.23
C GLU A 25 -24.69 -4.35 -74.65
N ARG A 26 -23.81 -3.76 -75.46
CA ARG A 26 -22.52 -3.25 -75.00
C ARG A 26 -22.71 -2.13 -73.95
N GLU A 27 -23.64 -1.21 -74.17
CA GLU A 27 -23.93 -0.14 -73.20
C GLU A 27 -24.46 -0.73 -71.88
N SER A 28 -25.38 -1.68 -71.93
CA SER A 28 -25.89 -2.38 -70.74
C SER A 28 -24.79 -3.11 -69.97
N LEU A 29 -23.88 -3.81 -70.68
CA LEU A 29 -22.76 -4.51 -70.05
C LEU A 29 -21.77 -3.54 -69.39
N ILE A 30 -21.52 -2.37 -70.00
CA ILE A 30 -20.67 -1.32 -69.40
C ILE A 30 -21.30 -0.81 -68.10
N GLU A 31 -22.62 -0.58 -68.08
CA GLU A 31 -23.33 -0.15 -66.86
C GLU A 31 -23.26 -1.19 -65.74
N GLN A 32 -23.44 -2.47 -66.07
CA GLN A 32 -23.29 -3.58 -65.12
C GLN A 32 -21.86 -3.68 -64.58
N LEU A 33 -20.85 -3.53 -65.44
CA LEU A 33 -19.44 -3.53 -65.05
C LEU A 33 -19.14 -2.39 -64.09
N ASN A 34 -19.58 -1.17 -64.40
CA ASN A 34 -19.41 0.00 -63.53
C ASN A 34 -20.08 -0.22 -62.16
N THR A 35 -21.28 -0.79 -62.16
CA THR A 35 -22.02 -1.11 -60.93
C THR A 35 -21.28 -2.16 -60.09
N ALA A 36 -20.76 -3.21 -60.71
CA ALA A 36 -19.98 -4.25 -60.05
C ALA A 36 -18.66 -3.67 -59.48
N GLN A 37 -17.99 -2.80 -60.24
CA GLN A 37 -16.77 -2.13 -59.80
C GLN A 37 -17.04 -1.22 -58.58
N ALA A 38 -18.12 -0.43 -58.60
CA ALA A 38 -18.51 0.38 -57.46
C ALA A 38 -18.81 -0.45 -56.20
N ARG A 39 -19.46 -1.62 -56.37
CA ARG A 39 -19.68 -2.55 -55.26
C ARG A 39 -18.37 -3.13 -54.72
N ASN A 40 -17.43 -3.45 -55.61
CA ASN A 40 -16.11 -3.96 -55.23
C ASN A 40 -15.33 -2.95 -54.39
N GLU A 41 -15.30 -1.67 -54.80
CA GLU A 41 -14.63 -0.62 -54.02
C GLU A 41 -15.28 -0.39 -52.65
N ARG A 42 -16.62 -0.44 -52.57
CA ARG A 42 -17.31 -0.40 -51.27
C ARG A 42 -16.95 -1.59 -50.38
N ALA A 43 -16.87 -2.79 -50.95
CA ALA A 43 -16.50 -4.00 -50.21
C ALA A 43 -15.04 -3.91 -49.71
N LYS A 44 -14.10 -3.43 -50.53
CA LYS A 44 -12.71 -3.17 -50.11
C LYS A 44 -12.64 -2.19 -48.96
N GLY A 45 -13.40 -1.09 -49.01
CA GLY A 45 -13.48 -0.12 -47.92
C GLY A 45 -13.96 -0.76 -46.61
N ARG A 46 -15.02 -1.58 -46.68
CA ARG A 46 -15.53 -2.32 -45.51
C ARG A 46 -14.51 -3.32 -44.96
N ILE A 47 -13.78 -4.02 -45.83
CA ILE A 47 -12.72 -4.95 -45.40
C ILE A 47 -11.64 -4.21 -44.62
N ASN A 48 -11.21 -3.03 -45.09
CA ASN A 48 -10.20 -2.24 -44.38
C ASN A 48 -10.71 -1.75 -43.02
N GLN A 49 -11.97 -1.28 -42.94
CA GLN A 49 -12.58 -0.89 -41.67
C GLN A 49 -12.65 -2.07 -40.69
N LEU A 50 -13.08 -3.24 -41.15
CA LEU A 50 -13.15 -4.43 -40.31
C LEU A 50 -11.79 -4.91 -39.84
N LYS A 51 -10.73 -4.77 -40.66
CA LYS A 51 -9.37 -5.08 -40.23
C LYS A 51 -8.94 -4.23 -39.05
N ILE A 52 -9.16 -2.91 -39.12
CA ILE A 52 -8.85 -1.99 -38.01
C ILE A 52 -9.58 -2.40 -36.73
N VAL A 53 -10.88 -2.72 -36.83
CA VAL A 53 -11.67 -3.16 -35.67
C VAL A 53 -11.16 -4.50 -35.11
N VAL A 54 -10.79 -5.45 -35.97
CA VAL A 54 -10.24 -6.73 -35.53
C VAL A 54 -8.92 -6.55 -34.79
N ASP A 55 -8.07 -5.64 -35.26
CA ASP A 55 -6.77 -5.39 -34.62
C ASP A 55 -6.97 -4.68 -33.25
N ASP A 56 -7.84 -3.68 -33.16
CA ASP A 56 -8.24 -3.05 -31.88
C ASP A 56 -8.84 -4.07 -30.89
N LEU A 57 -9.69 -4.99 -31.36
CA LEU A 57 -10.27 -6.03 -30.51
C LEU A 57 -9.22 -7.03 -30.00
N LYS A 58 -8.21 -7.36 -30.81
CA LYS A 58 -7.10 -8.23 -30.36
C LYS A 58 -6.25 -7.54 -29.30
N GLU A 59 -5.92 -6.27 -29.48
CA GLU A 59 -5.18 -5.48 -28.49
C GLU A 59 -5.94 -5.41 -27.17
N LYS A 60 -7.25 -5.14 -27.23
CA LYS A 60 -8.12 -5.18 -26.04
C LYS A 60 -8.12 -6.56 -25.40
N GLN A 61 -8.25 -7.63 -26.18
CA GLN A 61 -8.24 -8.99 -25.64
C GLN A 61 -6.93 -9.30 -24.90
N GLN A 62 -5.78 -8.89 -25.44
CA GLN A 62 -4.48 -9.05 -24.78
C GLN A 62 -4.43 -8.28 -23.46
N HIS A 63 -4.82 -6.99 -23.49
CA HIS A 63 -4.85 -6.15 -22.31
C HIS A 63 -5.73 -6.71 -21.18
N TRP A 64 -6.93 -7.20 -21.51
CA TRP A 64 -7.80 -7.86 -20.52
C TRP A 64 -7.17 -9.15 -19.96
N GLY A 65 -6.43 -9.90 -20.79
CA GLY A 65 -5.67 -11.07 -20.35
C GLY A 65 -4.59 -10.69 -19.34
N ASP A 66 -3.79 -9.67 -19.66
CA ASP A 66 -2.74 -9.17 -18.78
C ASP A 66 -3.30 -8.65 -17.45
N GLN A 67 -4.42 -7.92 -17.49
CA GLN A 67 -5.11 -7.45 -16.29
C GLN A 67 -5.62 -8.60 -15.43
N LEU A 68 -6.17 -9.66 -16.04
CA LEU A 68 -6.64 -10.83 -15.29
C LEU A 68 -5.49 -11.53 -14.56
N ASP A 69 -4.35 -11.69 -15.22
CA ASP A 69 -3.14 -12.27 -14.61
C ASP A 69 -2.58 -11.39 -13.49
N GLU A 70 -2.62 -10.07 -13.65
CA GLU A 70 -2.21 -9.13 -12.61
C GLU A 70 -3.15 -9.18 -11.39
N HIS A 71 -4.46 -9.20 -11.61
CA HIS A 71 -5.44 -9.35 -10.53
C HIS A 71 -5.29 -10.67 -9.78
N ARG A 72 -4.98 -11.75 -10.51
CA ARG A 72 -4.70 -13.06 -9.89
C ARG A 72 -3.47 -13.01 -8.98
N LYS A 73 -2.35 -12.44 -9.46
CA LYS A 73 -1.13 -12.27 -8.65
C LYS A 73 -1.37 -11.40 -7.42
N ARG A 74 -2.07 -10.27 -7.57
CA ARG A 74 -2.48 -9.43 -6.43
C ARG A 74 -3.35 -10.18 -5.43
N GLY A 75 -4.22 -11.07 -5.90
CA GLY A 75 -5.03 -11.93 -5.04
C GLY A 75 -4.19 -12.89 -4.22
N GLU A 76 -3.18 -13.52 -4.84
CA GLU A 76 -2.22 -14.40 -4.15
C GLU A 76 -1.39 -13.63 -3.11
N GLU A 77 -0.88 -12.44 -3.44
CA GLU A 77 -0.15 -11.57 -2.52
C GLU A 77 -1.01 -11.09 -1.34
N LEU A 78 -2.27 -10.74 -1.61
CA LEU A 78 -3.21 -10.29 -0.58
C LEU A 78 -3.55 -11.41 0.40
N GLU A 79 -3.71 -12.64 -0.09
CA GLU A 79 -3.92 -13.80 0.77
C GLU A 79 -2.68 -14.11 1.62
N ALA A 80 -1.48 -14.06 1.03
CA ALA A 80 -0.24 -14.22 1.77
C ALA A 80 -0.07 -13.16 2.87
N ALA A 81 -0.39 -11.90 2.58
CA ALA A 81 -0.37 -10.82 3.56
C ALA A 81 -1.40 -11.03 4.68
N ARG A 82 -2.60 -11.53 4.38
CA ARG A 82 -3.62 -11.85 5.39
C ARG A 82 -3.13 -12.93 6.36
N VAL A 83 -2.57 -14.01 5.82
CA VAL A 83 -2.00 -15.10 6.64
C VAL A 83 -0.88 -14.58 7.54
N GLU A 84 -0.02 -13.70 7.03
CA GLU A 84 1.07 -13.13 7.83
C GLU A 84 0.55 -12.19 8.93
N ILE A 85 -0.47 -11.37 8.64
CA ILE A 85 -1.13 -10.53 9.64
C ILE A 85 -1.75 -11.39 10.75
N GLU A 86 -2.45 -12.48 10.41
CA GLU A 86 -3.01 -13.41 11.40
C GLU A 86 -1.92 -14.04 12.26
N ARG A 87 -0.81 -14.46 11.64
CA ARG A 87 0.35 -15.03 12.34
C ARG A 87 0.97 -14.02 13.32
N LEU A 88 1.15 -12.77 12.89
CA LEU A 88 1.71 -11.71 13.73
C LEU A 88 0.76 -11.32 14.86
N ASN A 89 -0.54 -11.21 14.59
CA ASN A 89 -1.54 -10.95 15.62
C ASN A 89 -1.58 -12.06 16.68
N ALA A 90 -1.45 -13.32 16.29
CA ALA A 90 -1.34 -14.43 17.23
C ALA A 90 -0.04 -14.38 18.04
N ALA A 91 1.07 -13.96 17.43
CA ALA A 91 2.35 -13.82 18.11
C ALA A 91 2.41 -12.61 19.08
N MET A 92 1.62 -11.56 18.81
CA MET A 92 1.47 -10.38 19.67
C MET A 92 0.27 -10.48 20.62
N ALA A 93 -0.36 -11.66 20.73
CA ALA A 93 -1.49 -11.83 21.63
C ALA A 93 -1.04 -11.64 23.09
N PRO A 94 -1.85 -10.92 23.91
CA PRO A 94 -1.61 -10.78 25.33
C PRO A 94 -1.36 -12.10 26.05
N GLY A 95 -0.38 -12.12 26.95
CA GLY A 95 -0.14 -13.23 27.85
C GLY A 95 -1.19 -13.30 28.97
N GLU A 96 -1.43 -14.48 29.55
CA GLU A 96 -2.37 -14.65 30.67
C GLU A 96 -1.98 -13.80 31.88
N ASP A 97 -0.68 -13.62 32.10
CA ASP A 97 -0.10 -12.84 33.19
C ASP A 97 0.43 -11.47 32.73
N GLU A 98 -0.10 -10.92 31.62
CA GLU A 98 0.33 -9.60 31.15
C GLU A 98 -0.04 -8.50 32.14
N HIS A 99 0.96 -7.73 32.56
CA HIS A 99 0.76 -6.63 33.50
C HIS A 99 -0.03 -5.50 32.82
N LYS A 100 -0.96 -4.85 33.55
CA LYS A 100 -1.77 -3.74 33.01
C LYS A 100 -0.96 -2.60 32.39
N ALA A 101 0.27 -2.37 32.88
CA ALA A 101 1.16 -1.35 32.33
C ALA A 101 1.64 -1.66 30.89
N ALA A 102 1.51 -2.92 30.45
CA ALA A 102 1.83 -3.34 29.09
C ALA A 102 0.61 -3.24 28.13
N GLU A 103 -0.59 -2.95 28.66
CA GLU A 103 -1.80 -2.82 27.85
C GLU A 103 -1.66 -1.66 26.84
N GLY A 104 -1.84 -1.97 25.55
CA GLY A 104 -1.76 -0.99 24.47
C GLY A 104 -0.35 -0.64 23.99
N LEU A 105 0.70 -1.27 24.54
CA LEU A 105 2.05 -1.11 24.00
C LEU A 105 2.16 -1.85 22.66
N THR A 106 2.61 -1.17 21.62
CA THR A 106 2.69 -1.74 20.26
C THR A 106 4.11 -1.89 19.75
N THR A 107 5.07 -1.24 20.40
CA THR A 107 6.47 -1.26 20.01
C THR A 107 7.39 -1.62 21.18
N ARG A 108 8.58 -2.14 20.85
CA ARG A 108 9.65 -2.33 21.84
C ARG A 108 10.06 -1.02 22.50
N ALA A 109 9.97 0.11 21.79
CA ALA A 109 10.31 1.42 22.33
C ALA A 109 9.34 1.81 23.47
N ASP A 110 8.04 1.56 23.28
CA ASP A 110 7.03 1.82 24.32
C ASP A 110 7.30 0.97 25.56
N LEU A 111 7.62 -0.32 25.38
CA LEU A 111 7.97 -1.21 26.49
C LEU A 111 9.21 -0.74 27.25
N VAL A 112 10.27 -0.36 26.53
CA VAL A 112 11.51 0.14 27.16
C VAL A 112 11.24 1.43 27.93
N LYS A 113 10.40 2.33 27.40
CA LYS A 113 10.01 3.56 28.09
C LYS A 113 9.24 3.28 29.39
N VAL A 114 8.29 2.35 29.36
CA VAL A 114 7.53 1.94 30.55
C VAL A 114 8.44 1.28 31.59
N ILE A 115 9.39 0.43 31.18
CA ILE A 115 10.36 -0.18 32.10
C ILE A 115 11.23 0.89 32.76
N ALA A 116 11.75 1.84 31.99
CA ALA A 116 12.57 2.92 32.53
C ALA A 116 11.80 3.76 33.56
N GLN A 117 10.54 4.10 33.26
CA GLN A 117 9.68 4.83 34.20
C GLN A 117 9.42 4.03 35.48
N LEU A 118 9.07 2.74 35.35
CA LEU A 118 8.81 1.87 36.51
C LEU A 118 10.04 1.69 37.39
N SER A 119 11.23 1.57 36.80
CA SER A 119 12.49 1.50 37.56
C SER A 119 12.73 2.78 38.35
N HIS A 120 12.56 3.94 37.72
CA HIS A 120 12.69 5.24 38.38
C HIS A 120 11.69 5.39 39.54
N ASP A 121 10.40 5.12 39.28
CA ASP A 121 9.34 5.24 40.28
C ASP A 121 9.59 4.30 41.49
N PHE A 122 10.17 3.13 41.27
CA PHE A 122 10.51 2.19 42.33
C PHE A 122 11.63 2.71 43.23
N VAL A 123 12.67 3.32 42.66
CA VAL A 123 13.77 3.92 43.42
C VAL A 123 13.24 5.09 44.26
N GLU A 124 12.54 6.05 43.65
CA GLU A 124 11.99 7.21 44.34
C GLU A 124 11.00 6.79 45.45
N GLY A 125 10.13 5.82 45.17
CA GLY A 125 9.20 5.28 46.15
C GLY A 125 9.89 4.60 47.33
N THR A 126 11.01 3.92 47.09
CA THR A 126 11.82 3.25 48.13
C THR A 126 12.52 4.27 49.02
N GLU A 127 13.12 5.30 48.43
CA GLU A 127 13.73 6.41 49.19
C GLU A 127 12.71 7.11 50.07
N TYR A 128 11.53 7.42 49.50
CA TYR A 128 10.43 8.03 50.25
C TYR A 128 9.99 7.15 51.42
N ALA A 129 9.77 5.85 51.17
CA ALA A 129 9.34 4.92 52.21
C ALA A 129 10.38 4.79 53.33
N PHE A 130 11.67 4.78 52.98
CA PHE A 130 12.77 4.74 53.93
C PHE A 130 12.82 5.99 54.81
N GLU A 131 12.81 7.18 54.21
CA GLU A 131 12.85 8.45 54.96
C GLU A 131 11.62 8.61 55.86
N ASN A 132 10.44 8.23 55.37
CA ASN A 132 9.22 8.18 56.19
C ASN A 132 9.36 7.23 57.39
N ALA A 133 9.95 6.05 57.20
CA ALA A 133 10.21 5.12 58.30
C ALA A 133 11.19 5.70 59.33
N VAL A 134 12.28 6.35 58.88
CA VAL A 134 13.24 7.04 59.75
C VAL A 134 12.53 8.11 60.59
N GLN A 135 11.68 8.94 59.97
CA GLN A 135 10.92 9.97 60.67
C GLN A 135 9.95 9.38 61.69
N GLN A 136 9.25 8.30 61.35
CA GLN A 136 8.37 7.60 62.29
C GLN A 136 9.14 7.04 63.50
N ILE A 137 10.32 6.44 63.30
CA ILE A 137 11.14 5.92 64.41
C ILE A 137 11.62 7.06 65.33
N LYS A 138 12.09 8.17 64.77
CA LYS A 138 12.49 9.36 65.54
C LYS A 138 11.33 9.93 66.35
N CYS A 139 10.13 9.96 65.77
CA CYS A 139 8.93 10.43 66.45
C CYS A 139 8.58 9.55 67.67
N LEU A 140 8.70 8.23 67.53
CA LEU A 140 8.42 7.27 68.61
C LEU A 140 9.54 7.19 69.66
N ASN A 141 10.77 7.57 69.30
CA ASN A 141 11.96 7.46 70.15
C ASN A 141 12.77 8.77 70.15
N PRO A 142 12.26 9.85 70.77
CA PRO A 142 12.87 11.18 70.66
C PRO A 142 14.28 11.27 71.28
N GLU A 143 14.61 10.40 72.23
CA GLU A 143 15.92 10.35 72.91
C GLU A 143 16.96 9.51 72.18
N VAL A 144 16.59 8.86 71.06
CA VAL A 144 17.49 7.99 70.29
C VAL A 144 17.91 8.71 69.00
N GLU A 145 19.20 8.98 68.87
CA GLU A 145 19.77 9.54 67.65
C GLU A 145 20.07 8.41 66.65
N LEU A 146 19.39 8.42 65.50
CA LEU A 146 19.62 7.45 64.43
C LEU A 146 20.77 7.91 63.53
N VAL A 147 21.78 7.05 63.36
CA VAL A 147 22.88 7.24 62.41
C VAL A 147 22.54 6.49 61.13
N THR A 148 22.23 7.21 60.06
CA THR A 148 21.96 6.65 58.72
C THR A 148 23.18 6.74 57.79
N ARG A 149 24.21 7.50 58.17
CA ARG A 149 25.42 7.68 57.38
C ARG A 149 26.20 6.36 57.29
N GLY A 150 26.53 5.94 56.07
CA GLY A 150 27.21 4.66 55.79
C GLY A 150 26.27 3.48 55.59
N MET A 151 24.95 3.71 55.56
CA MET A 151 24.00 2.72 55.03
C MET A 151 24.23 2.51 53.53
N HIS A 152 23.92 1.31 53.07
CA HIS A 152 24.06 0.88 51.69
C HIS A 152 22.91 -0.06 51.35
N VAL A 153 22.37 0.03 50.13
CA VAL A 153 21.25 -0.82 49.68
C VAL A 153 21.53 -2.32 49.82
N ASN A 154 22.78 -2.72 49.57
CA ASN A 154 23.27 -4.10 49.70
C ASN A 154 23.93 -4.38 51.05
N GLY A 155 23.85 -3.45 52.01
CA GLY A 155 24.47 -3.56 53.32
C GLY A 155 23.71 -4.53 54.24
N GLN A 156 24.45 -5.42 54.92
CA GLN A 156 23.91 -6.28 55.97
C GLN A 156 24.66 -6.05 57.28
N VAL A 157 23.96 -6.14 58.42
CA VAL A 157 24.60 -6.02 59.75
C VAL A 157 25.23 -7.35 60.13
N LYS A 158 26.55 -7.38 60.29
CA LYS A 158 27.34 -8.52 60.81
C LYS A 158 28.22 -8.03 61.95
N ASP A 159 28.13 -8.69 63.10
CA ASP A 159 28.90 -8.34 64.30
C ASP A 159 28.83 -6.85 64.69
N GLY A 160 27.65 -6.23 64.46
CA GLY A 160 27.41 -4.81 64.76
C GLY A 160 27.97 -3.83 63.73
N GLN A 161 28.49 -4.29 62.59
CA GLN A 161 28.96 -3.45 61.49
C GLN A 161 28.16 -3.70 60.21
N ILE A 162 27.95 -2.65 59.42
CA ILE A 162 27.36 -2.77 58.08
C ILE A 162 28.45 -3.26 57.12
N VAL A 163 28.22 -4.40 56.49
CA VAL A 163 29.13 -5.02 55.53
C VAL A 163 28.39 -5.29 54.24
N VAL A 164 28.93 -4.85 53.10
CA VAL A 164 28.40 -5.19 51.77
C VAL A 164 29.00 -6.53 51.33
N PRO A 165 28.19 -7.53 50.93
CA PRO A 165 28.71 -8.78 50.38
C PRO A 165 29.58 -8.53 49.14
N ALA A 166 30.70 -9.24 49.02
CA ALA A 166 31.67 -9.05 47.93
C ALA A 166 31.10 -9.17 46.50
N GLY A 167 29.98 -9.90 46.31
CA GLY A 167 29.32 -10.03 45.01
C GLY A 167 28.33 -8.91 44.67
N LEU A 168 28.16 -7.91 45.54
CA LEU A 168 27.19 -6.81 45.38
C LEU A 168 27.85 -5.42 45.47
N VAL A 169 29.18 -5.37 45.47
CA VAL A 169 29.95 -4.12 45.61
C VAL A 169 29.90 -3.28 44.33
N ASP A 170 29.77 -3.92 43.17
CA ASP A 170 29.83 -3.26 41.85
C ASP A 170 28.44 -2.84 41.32
N SER A 171 27.36 -3.08 42.06
CA SER A 171 25.99 -2.84 41.61
C SER A 171 25.52 -1.37 41.72
N ASP A 172 26.25 -0.53 42.46
CA ASP A 172 25.88 0.87 42.71
C ASP A 172 26.49 1.84 41.67
N GLU A 173 27.36 1.36 40.76
CA GLU A 173 28.10 2.22 39.81
C GLU A 173 27.55 2.24 38.36
N GLU A 174 26.52 1.44 38.01
CA GLU A 174 25.98 1.34 36.64
C GLU A 174 24.54 1.89 36.46
N GLU A 175 24.15 2.93 37.20
CA GLU A 175 22.87 3.66 36.98
C GLU A 175 23.05 5.17 36.77
N ASP A 176 24.21 5.62 36.28
CA ASP A 176 24.35 6.97 35.71
C ASP A 176 24.21 6.90 34.18
N ASP A 177 23.50 7.89 33.62
CA ASP A 177 23.19 8.13 32.20
C ASP A 177 22.03 7.35 31.55
N ALA A 178 20.82 7.79 31.91
CA ALA A 178 19.85 8.14 30.88
C ALA A 178 19.08 9.39 31.31
N GLU A 179 19.68 10.57 31.13
CA GLU A 179 18.92 11.81 31.04
C GLU A 179 17.87 11.62 29.93
N VAL A 180 16.64 11.32 30.34
CA VAL A 180 15.48 11.42 29.48
C VAL A 180 15.33 12.92 29.20
N ALA A 181 15.91 13.36 28.08
CA ALA A 181 15.59 14.63 27.47
C ALA A 181 14.07 14.75 27.43
N ARG A 182 13.53 15.56 28.33
CA ARG A 182 12.19 16.11 28.20
C ARG A 182 12.28 17.00 26.97
N GLU A 183 11.84 16.48 25.83
CA GLU A 183 11.42 17.33 24.73
C GLU A 183 10.21 18.11 25.28
N GLU A 184 10.48 19.36 25.67
CA GLU A 184 9.43 20.37 25.81
C GLU A 184 8.85 20.56 24.41
N ASP A 185 7.60 20.11 24.21
CA ASP A 185 6.79 20.50 23.07
C ASP A 185 6.63 22.03 23.11
N GLU A 186 7.55 22.75 22.47
CA GLU A 186 7.32 24.12 22.05
C GLU A 186 6.23 24.09 20.98
N GLU A 187 5.00 24.42 21.39
CA GLU A 187 3.91 24.83 20.50
C GLU A 187 4.34 26.05 19.69
N GLY A 188 5.04 25.81 18.58
CA GLY A 188 5.22 26.74 17.49
C GLY A 188 3.95 26.81 16.65
N ASP A 189 2.97 27.62 17.07
CA ASP A 189 1.84 28.02 16.24
C ASP A 189 2.33 28.93 15.10
N GLY A 190 2.71 28.27 14.00
CA GLY A 190 3.14 28.88 12.75
C GLY A 190 1.93 29.27 11.90
N HIS A 191 1.65 30.58 11.89
CA HIS A 191 0.99 31.35 10.83
C HIS A 191 0.43 30.57 9.62
N GLU A 192 -0.89 30.36 9.61
CA GLU A 192 -1.64 30.11 8.38
C GLU A 192 -1.72 31.42 7.57
N GLN A 193 -1.00 31.47 6.44
CA GLN A 193 -1.23 32.45 5.38
C GLN A 193 -2.46 32.00 4.58
N GLU A 194 -3.47 32.88 4.51
CA GLU A 194 -4.61 32.79 3.62
C GLU A 194 -4.15 32.91 2.16
N ASP A 195 -4.10 31.79 1.44
CA ASP A 195 -4.07 31.80 -0.03
C ASP A 195 -5.51 31.79 -0.54
N ARG A 196 -6.04 33.01 -0.75
CA ARG A 196 -7.34 33.25 -1.36
C ARG A 196 -7.17 33.20 -2.88
N CYS A 197 -7.63 32.13 -3.52
CA CYS A 197 -7.74 32.06 -4.97
C CYS A 197 -8.62 33.22 -5.48
N GLU A 198 -8.05 34.01 -6.39
CA GLU A 198 -8.75 35.00 -7.19
C GLU A 198 -9.66 34.32 -8.23
N GLU A 199 -10.84 34.91 -8.43
CA GLU A 199 -11.78 34.68 -9.54
C GLU A 199 -11.31 35.41 -10.82
#